data_AF-A0AAJ5LM13-F1
#
_entry.id   AF-A0AAJ5LM13-F1
#
_cell.length_a   1.000
_cell.length_b   1.000
_cell.length_c   1.000
_cell.angle_alpha   90.00
_cell.angle_beta   90.00
_cell.angle_gamma   90.00
#
_symmetry.space_group_name_H-M   'P 1'
#
loop_
_entity.id
_entity.type
_entity.pdbx_description
1 polymer ?
#
loop_
_entity_poly.entity_id
_entity_poly.type
_entity_poly.pdbx_seq_one_letter_code
_entity_poly.pdbx_strand_id
1 'polypeptide(L)'
;MSIVAQQTTVYLAPTAGRRFLTKAAAINKEARAIIKKHFPEVQPHDCDAETCGWCRDPGWSLEHDQPERFKRYYRMLTAVLKRGI
;
A
#
# COMPACT_ATOMS: atom_id res chain seq x y z
N MET A 1 -38.86 11.04 6.49
CA MET A 1 -37.84 10.02 6.84
C MET A 1 -36.71 10.73 7.56
N SER A 2 -36.40 10.33 8.80
CA SER A 2 -35.35 10.94 9.61
C SER A 2 -34.04 10.13 9.48
N ILE A 3 -32.92 10.84 9.50
CA ILE A 3 -31.59 10.23 9.55
C ILE A 3 -31.32 9.84 11.01
N VAL A 4 -30.74 8.65 11.25
CA VAL A 4 -30.42 8.14 12.59
C VAL A 4 -28.93 7.83 12.67
N ALA A 5 -28.25 8.36 13.68
CA ALA A 5 -26.83 8.08 13.93
C ALA A 5 -26.66 6.67 14.52
N GLN A 6 -25.68 5.92 14.02
CA GLN A 6 -25.31 4.59 14.52
C GLN A 6 -23.81 4.49 14.76
N GLN A 7 -23.43 3.73 15.78
CA GLN A 7 -22.02 3.40 16.04
C GLN A 7 -21.63 2.16 15.25
N THR A 8 -20.40 2.14 14.75
CA THR A 8 -19.84 0.99 14.02
C THR A 8 -18.39 0.75 14.44
N THR A 9 -17.96 -0.51 14.35
CA THR A 9 -16.57 -0.87 14.62
C THR A 9 -15.68 -0.39 13.47
N VAL A 10 -14.60 0.30 13.82
CA VAL A 10 -13.66 0.86 12.85
C VAL A 10 -12.25 0.33 13.15
N TYR A 11 -11.56 -0.09 12.11
CA TYR A 11 -10.19 -0.60 12.16
C TYR A 11 -9.22 0.45 11.63
N LEU A 12 -8.26 0.86 12.46
CA LEU A 12 -7.20 1.80 12.07
C LEU A 12 -6.02 1.04 11.47
N ALA A 13 -5.58 1.45 10.29
CA ALA A 13 -4.31 1.03 9.69
C ALA A 13 -3.28 2.16 9.90
N PRO A 14 -2.37 2.06 10.89
CA PRO A 14 -1.52 3.18 11.31
C PRO A 14 -0.51 3.59 10.24
N THR A 15 0.12 2.64 9.55
CA THR A 15 1.08 2.95 8.48
C THR A 15 0.37 3.50 7.24
N ALA A 16 -0.84 3.03 6.96
CA ALA A 16 -1.66 3.55 5.86
C ALA A 16 -2.35 4.89 6.19
N GLY A 17 -2.40 5.30 7.46
CA GLY A 17 -3.03 6.55 7.92
C GLY A 17 -4.54 6.62 7.69
N ARG A 18 -5.22 5.47 7.55
CA ARG A 18 -6.65 5.41 7.18
C ARG A 18 -7.43 4.43 8.06
N ARG A 19 -8.73 4.70 8.16
CA ARG A 19 -9.70 3.91 8.91
C ARG A 19 -10.57 3.09 7.94
N PHE A 20 -10.91 1.87 8.35
CA PHE A 20 -11.69 0.92 7.56
C PHE A 20 -12.84 0.34 8.37
N LEU A 21 -13.96 0.08 7.71
CA LEU A 21 -15.12 -0.58 8.34
C LEU A 21 -14.93 -2.11 8.45
N THR A 22 -13.95 -2.67 7.75
CA THR A 22 -13.67 -4.11 7.77
C THR A 22 -12.22 -4.39 8.15
N LYS A 23 -12.03 -5.45 8.95
CA LYS A 23 -10.71 -5.90 9.40
C LYS A 23 -9.83 -6.31 8.22
N ALA A 24 -10.40 -7.00 7.23
CA ALA A 24 -9.67 -7.43 6.04
C ALA A 24 -9.13 -6.25 5.22
N ALA A 25 -9.92 -5.19 5.04
CA ALA A 25 -9.46 -4.01 4.30
C ALA A 25 -8.33 -3.28 5.04
N ALA A 26 -8.44 -3.13 6.37
CA ALA A 26 -7.39 -2.56 7.19
C ALA A 26 -6.08 -3.36 7.08
N ILE A 27 -6.15 -4.67 7.26
CA ILE A 27 -4.97 -5.56 7.17
C ILE A 27 -4.31 -5.48 5.79
N ASN A 28 -5.11 -5.55 4.71
CA ASN A 28 -4.57 -5.51 3.35
C ASN A 28 -3.89 -4.17 3.04
N LYS A 29 -4.48 -3.05 3.48
CA LYS A 29 -3.90 -1.72 3.28
C LYS A 29 -2.68 -1.49 4.14
N GLU A 30 -2.70 -1.95 5.39
CA GLU A 30 -1.57 -1.87 6.29
C GLU A 30 -0.37 -2.68 5.78
N ALA A 31 -0.60 -3.93 5.34
CA ALA A 31 0.44 -4.76 4.76
C ALA A 31 1.10 -4.09 3.54
N ARG A 32 0.31 -3.52 2.63
CA ARG A 32 0.83 -2.77 1.47
C ARG A 32 1.61 -1.53 1.89
N ALA A 33 1.11 -0.78 2.88
CA ALA A 33 1.78 0.43 3.37
C ALA A 33 3.13 0.11 4.03
N ILE A 34 3.22 -0.97 4.80
CA ILE A 34 4.47 -1.45 5.39
C ILE A 34 5.48 -1.85 4.29
N ILE A 35 5.02 -2.57 3.26
CA ILE A 35 5.87 -2.94 2.12
C ILE A 35 6.38 -1.68 1.41
N LYS A 36 5.49 -0.74 1.09
CA LYS A 36 5.86 0.52 0.41
C LYS A 36 6.80 1.39 1.25
N LYS A 37 6.69 1.36 2.57
CA LYS A 37 7.62 2.05 3.48
C LYS A 37 9.02 1.43 3.44
N HIS A 38 9.13 0.11 3.29
CA HIS A 38 10.43 -0.59 3.19
C HIS A 38 11.01 -0.55 1.78
N PHE A 39 10.15 -0.59 0.77
CA PHE A 39 10.50 -0.61 -0.65
C PHE A 39 9.76 0.55 -1.33
N PRO A 40 10.27 1.79 -1.20
CA PRO A 40 9.65 2.95 -1.81
C PRO A 40 9.63 2.80 -3.33
N GLU A 41 8.54 3.24 -3.93
CA GLU A 41 8.40 3.29 -5.39
C GLU A 41 9.25 4.46 -5.93
N VAL A 42 10.04 4.19 -6.95
CA VAL A 42 10.70 5.21 -7.76
C VAL A 42 9.71 5.60 -8.84
N GLN A 43 9.34 6.89 -8.88
CA GLN A 43 8.46 7.37 -9.93
C GLN A 43 9.20 7.38 -11.28
N PRO A 44 8.49 7.08 -12.38
CA PRO A 44 9.05 7.26 -13.70
C PRO A 44 9.48 8.72 -13.87
N HIS A 45 10.65 8.90 -14.47
CA HIS A 45 11.17 10.23 -14.74
C HIS A 45 10.89 10.57 -16.21
N ASP A 46 9.74 11.19 -16.46
CA ASP A 46 9.38 11.74 -17.77
C ASP A 46 9.91 13.18 -17.89
N CYS A 47 11.20 13.29 -18.13
CA CYS A 47 11.83 14.56 -18.47
C CYS A 47 11.88 14.73 -19.99
N ASP A 48 11.57 15.94 -20.46
CA ASP A 48 11.65 16.28 -21.87
C ASP A 48 13.08 16.06 -22.41
N ALA A 49 13.16 15.64 -23.67
CA ALA A 49 14.42 15.30 -24.33
C ALA A 49 15.46 16.44 -24.28
N GLU A 50 15.01 17.70 -24.20
CA GLU A 50 15.87 18.86 -24.09
C GLU A 50 16.51 19.05 -22.71
N THR A 51 15.90 18.51 -21.66
CA THR A 51 16.35 18.69 -20.26
C THR A 51 17.30 17.57 -19.81
N CYS A 52 17.15 16.35 -20.35
CA CYS A 52 17.90 15.19 -19.86
C CYS A 52 18.30 14.17 -20.94
N GLY A 53 18.23 14.52 -22.22
CA GLY A 53 18.95 13.79 -23.28
C GLY A 53 18.69 12.28 -23.36
N TRP A 54 17.42 11.84 -23.21
CA TRP A 54 16.92 10.45 -23.27
C TRP A 54 16.84 9.65 -21.96
N CYS A 55 16.75 10.31 -20.80
CA CYS A 55 16.35 9.61 -19.58
C CYS A 55 14.88 9.17 -19.63
N ARG A 56 14.62 7.93 -20.10
CA ARG A 56 13.37 7.19 -19.88
C ARG A 56 13.58 6.14 -18.81
N ASP A 57 13.61 6.58 -17.55
CA ASP A 57 13.54 5.64 -16.43
C ASP A 57 12.07 5.30 -16.18
N PRO A 58 11.62 4.03 -16.40
CA PRO A 58 10.25 3.62 -16.14
C PRO A 58 9.88 3.66 -14.65
N GLY A 59 10.85 3.99 -13.77
CA GLY A 59 10.69 3.91 -12.34
C GLY A 59 10.83 2.47 -11.86
N TRP A 60 10.57 2.25 -10.58
CA TRP A 60 10.70 0.93 -9.97
C TRP A 60 9.68 0.77 -8.86
N SER A 61 9.03 -0.39 -8.83
CA SER A 61 8.15 -0.79 -7.73
C SER A 61 8.30 -2.28 -7.44
N LEU A 62 8.32 -2.64 -6.15
CA LEU A 62 8.40 -4.05 -5.77
C LEU A 62 7.22 -4.87 -6.31
N GLU A 63 6.03 -4.26 -6.41
CA GLU A 63 4.81 -4.93 -6.89
C GLU A 63 4.90 -5.28 -8.39
N HIS A 64 5.51 -4.43 -9.21
CA HIS A 64 5.64 -4.63 -10.67
C HIS A 64 6.92 -5.39 -11.04
N ASP A 65 8.06 -4.96 -10.53
CA ASP A 65 9.38 -5.46 -10.93
C ASP A 65 9.75 -6.79 -10.26
N GLN A 66 9.21 -7.06 -9.07
CA GLN A 66 9.48 -8.30 -8.32
C GLN A 66 8.20 -8.88 -7.70
N PRO A 67 7.22 -9.30 -8.53
CA PRO A 67 5.88 -9.65 -8.07
C PRO A 67 5.88 -10.86 -7.11
N GLU A 68 6.76 -11.84 -7.32
CA GLU A 68 6.86 -13.01 -6.44
C GLU A 68 7.40 -12.65 -5.05
N ARG A 69 8.35 -11.71 -5.00
CA ARG A 69 8.87 -11.19 -3.74
C ARG A 69 7.81 -10.39 -3.01
N PHE A 70 7.07 -9.54 -3.72
CA PHE A 70 5.93 -8.82 -3.17
C PHE A 70 4.87 -9.77 -2.59
N LYS A 71 4.44 -10.79 -3.35
CA LYS A 71 3.47 -11.79 -2.90
C LYS A 71 3.92 -12.48 -1.62
N ARG A 72 5.21 -12.83 -1.50
CA ARG A 72 5.77 -13.48 -0.31
C ARG A 72 5.67 -12.57 0.92
N TYR A 73 6.13 -11.31 0.82
CA TYR A 73 6.02 -10.34 1.92
C TYR A 73 4.56 -10.05 2.27
N TYR A 74 3.70 -9.89 1.27
CA TYR A 74 2.29 -9.62 1.46
C TYR A 74 1.59 -10.76 2.23
N ARG A 75 1.83 -12.02 1.84
CA ARG A 75 1.29 -13.19 2.56
C ARG A 75 1.79 -13.27 4.00
N MET A 76 3.08 -13.02 4.21
CA MET A 76 3.67 -13.03 5.56
C MET A 76 3.07 -11.94 6.44
N LEU A 77 3.05 -10.69 5.96
CA LEU A 77 2.54 -9.55 6.72
C LEU A 77 1.04 -9.67 7.00
N THR A 78 0.24 -10.10 6.03
CA THR A 78 -1.19 -10.33 6.27
C THR A 78 -1.42 -11.44 7.29
N ALA A 79 -0.62 -12.51 7.31
CA ALA A 79 -0.72 -13.56 8.33
C ALA A 79 -0.34 -13.06 9.74
N VAL A 80 0.72 -12.24 9.84
CA VAL A 80 1.14 -11.64 11.12
C VAL A 80 0.09 -10.65 11.64
N LEU A 81 -0.39 -9.74 10.79
CA LEU A 81 -1.40 -8.74 11.16
C LEU A 81 -2.75 -9.36 11.51
N LYS A 82 -3.10 -10.52 10.92
CA LYS A 82 -4.28 -11.30 11.31
C LYS A 82 -4.19 -11.88 12.72
N ARG A 83 -2.97 -12.17 13.20
CA ARG A 83 -2.72 -12.75 14.53
C ARG A 83 -2.57 -11.70 15.63
N GLY A 84 -2.09 -10.50 15.29
CA GLY A 84 -1.84 -9.41 16.24
C GLY A 84 -3.05 -8.54 16.59
N ILE A 85 -4.24 -8.87 16.08
CA ILE A 85 -5.53 -8.19 16.30
C ILE A 85 -6.56 -9.26 16.63
#